data_AF-A5DRX4-F1
#
_entry.id   AF-A5DRX4-F1
#
_cell.length_a   1.000
_cell.length_b   1.000
_cell.length_c   1.000
_cell.angle_alpha   90.00
_cell.angle_beta   90.00
_cell.angle_gamma   90.00
#
_symmetry.space_group_name_H-M   'P 1'
#
loop_
_entity.id
_entity.type
_entity.pdbx_description
1 polymer ?
#
loop_
_entity_poly.entity_id
_entity_poly.type
_entity_poly.pdbx_seq_one_letter_code
_entity_poly.pdbx_strand_id
1 'polypeptide(L)'
;MELVDSDFHVHGSEDFPFPVSIVETDFKNGVFQEDQIDQFLYKNHRFTSLEILIQDLQKLSSQLNQNLLDLVNNDYNDFIRLGKSINGGDDLISTLSEDLKNFKIELNTYKQKFTCMDDDVDNALKARLLLIELKTNVKLNLLIRDQLEVFDQLVKNVHCNVEQLRKITSVYLSILNINEYLSKGVGSLQEKSHFQDQFVQAKISSIYLEFNSFIDHVAQRSKQEKDNDLRLEVAKIRVVLQSR
;
A
#
# COMPACT_ATOMS: atom_id res chain seq x y z
N MET A 1 -104.20 37.99 -57.69
CA MET A 1 -103.35 36.78 -57.73
C MET A 1 -102.19 37.08 -56.80
N GLU A 2 -102.21 36.43 -55.64
CA GLU A 2 -101.14 36.47 -54.64
C GLU A 2 -99.83 35.93 -55.22
N LEU A 3 -98.71 36.35 -54.62
CA LEU A 3 -97.66 35.53 -53.98
C LEU A 3 -96.45 36.47 -53.73
N VAL A 4 -96.32 37.06 -52.54
CA VAL A 4 -95.71 36.54 -51.29
C VAL A 4 -94.22 36.86 -51.18
N ASP A 5 -93.90 37.43 -50.02
CA ASP A 5 -92.63 37.96 -49.51
C ASP A 5 -91.46 36.98 -49.51
N SER A 6 -90.23 37.53 -49.56
CA SER A 6 -89.21 37.10 -48.60
C SER A 6 -88.25 38.24 -48.24
N ASP A 7 -88.40 38.70 -47.00
CA ASP A 7 -87.43 39.47 -46.22
C ASP A 7 -86.03 38.85 -46.30
N PHE A 8 -85.02 39.63 -46.69
CA PHE A 8 -83.63 39.35 -46.30
C PHE A 8 -83.24 40.32 -45.19
N HIS A 9 -83.51 39.89 -43.96
CA HIS A 9 -82.98 40.50 -42.73
C HIS A 9 -81.44 40.41 -42.74
N VAL A 10 -80.76 41.53 -43.01
CA VAL A 10 -79.34 41.67 -42.68
C VAL A 10 -79.24 42.12 -41.21
N HIS A 11 -79.21 41.15 -40.31
CA HIS A 11 -78.76 41.37 -38.94
C HIS A 11 -77.24 41.26 -38.87
N GLY A 12 -76.60 42.27 -38.27
CA GLY A 12 -75.28 42.11 -37.65
C GLY A 12 -74.18 42.97 -38.25
N SER A 13 -73.74 43.94 -37.45
CA SER A 13 -72.44 44.63 -37.51
C SER A 13 -71.26 43.71 -37.89
N GLU A 14 -70.80 43.77 -39.15
CA GLU A 14 -69.43 43.41 -39.49
C GLU A 14 -68.61 44.70 -39.49
N ASP A 15 -67.91 44.97 -38.39
CA ASP A 15 -66.88 46.00 -38.34
C ASP A 15 -65.84 45.70 -39.42
N PHE A 16 -65.59 46.65 -40.35
CA PHE A 16 -64.54 46.50 -41.35
C PHE A 16 -63.20 46.29 -40.65
N PRO A 17 -62.54 45.13 -40.82
CA PRO A 17 -61.29 44.87 -40.15
C PRO A 17 -60.18 45.73 -40.77
N PHE A 18 -59.30 46.26 -39.93
CA PHE A 18 -58.11 46.98 -40.38
C PHE A 18 -57.20 46.05 -41.21
N PRO A 19 -56.49 46.59 -42.22
CA PRO A 19 -55.56 45.80 -43.02
C PRO A 19 -54.48 45.18 -42.13
N VAL A 20 -54.29 43.88 -42.27
CA VAL A 20 -53.31 43.08 -41.51
C VAL A 20 -52.05 42.94 -42.36
N SER A 21 -50.90 43.35 -41.80
CA SER A 21 -49.58 43.15 -42.40
C SER A 21 -49.21 41.67 -42.43
N ILE A 22 -48.46 41.28 -43.46
CA ILE A 22 -47.98 39.91 -43.60
C ILE A 22 -46.87 39.64 -42.59
N VAL A 23 -46.95 38.51 -41.90
CA VAL A 23 -45.93 38.06 -40.94
C VAL A 23 -45.39 36.68 -41.29
N GLU A 24 -44.18 36.37 -40.81
CA GLU A 24 -43.49 35.10 -41.09
C GLU A 24 -44.31 33.85 -40.70
N THR A 25 -45.16 33.97 -39.67
CA THR A 25 -46.03 32.88 -39.23
C THR A 25 -47.13 32.51 -40.21
N ASP A 26 -47.49 33.41 -41.13
CA ASP A 26 -48.54 33.18 -42.11
C ASP A 26 -48.14 32.13 -43.16
N PHE A 27 -46.82 31.90 -43.31
CA PHE A 27 -46.25 30.90 -44.22
C PHE A 27 -45.76 29.63 -43.53
N LYS A 28 -45.97 29.48 -42.21
CA LYS A 28 -45.60 28.25 -41.50
C LYS A 28 -46.52 27.09 -41.88
N ASN A 29 -45.94 25.88 -41.90
CA ASN A 29 -46.57 24.65 -42.37
C ASN A 29 -48.03 24.49 -41.90
N GLY A 30 -48.93 24.32 -42.87
CA GLY A 30 -50.36 24.01 -42.66
C GLY A 30 -51.34 25.16 -42.94
N VAL A 31 -50.88 26.42 -43.05
CA VAL A 31 -51.74 27.58 -43.36
C VAL A 31 -51.62 28.02 -44.82
N PHE A 32 -50.41 27.93 -45.38
CA PHE A 32 -50.11 28.27 -46.76
C PHE A 32 -49.92 27.00 -47.61
N GLN A 33 -50.61 26.92 -48.75
CA GLN A 33 -50.39 25.94 -49.80
C GLN A 33 -50.16 26.69 -51.12
N GLU A 34 -49.10 26.33 -51.83
CA GLU A 34 -48.70 27.00 -53.08
C GLU A 34 -49.82 26.95 -54.14
N ASP A 35 -50.60 25.88 -54.16
CA ASP A 35 -51.73 25.70 -55.07
C ASP A 35 -52.99 26.51 -54.68
N GLN A 36 -52.99 27.20 -53.54
CA GLN A 36 -54.15 27.91 -52.98
C GLN A 36 -53.83 29.36 -52.56
N ILE A 37 -52.88 30.01 -53.24
CA ILE A 37 -52.47 31.40 -52.95
C ILE A 37 -53.67 32.35 -52.96
N ASP A 38 -54.55 32.24 -53.96
CA ASP A 38 -55.72 33.13 -54.07
C ASP A 38 -56.68 32.96 -52.89
N GLN A 39 -56.87 31.73 -52.40
CA GLN A 39 -57.72 31.45 -51.24
C GLN A 39 -57.09 31.94 -49.94
N PHE A 40 -55.77 31.82 -49.81
CA PHE A 40 -54.99 32.33 -48.69
C PHE A 40 -55.06 33.86 -48.62
N LEU A 41 -54.83 34.56 -49.75
CA LEU A 41 -54.93 36.02 -49.83
C LEU A 41 -56.36 36.50 -49.56
N TYR A 42 -57.36 35.81 -50.08
CA TYR A 42 -58.78 36.14 -49.85
C TYR A 42 -59.22 35.93 -48.40
N LYS A 43 -58.67 34.92 -47.71
CA LYS A 43 -59.03 34.63 -46.31
C LYS A 43 -58.33 35.55 -45.31
N ASN A 44 -57.06 35.88 -45.55
CA ASN A 44 -56.21 36.52 -44.56
C ASN A 44 -55.87 37.99 -44.87
N HIS A 45 -55.91 38.42 -46.14
CA HIS A 45 -55.45 39.76 -46.56
C HIS A 45 -56.40 40.47 -47.56
N ARG A 46 -57.67 40.08 -47.63
CA ARG A 46 -58.68 40.63 -48.57
C ARG A 46 -58.85 42.15 -48.54
N PHE A 47 -58.63 42.76 -47.37
CA PHE A 47 -58.82 44.20 -47.14
C PHE A 47 -57.50 45.00 -47.19
N THR A 48 -56.39 44.36 -47.54
CA THR A 48 -55.07 44.99 -47.65
C THR A 48 -54.82 45.46 -49.08
N SER A 49 -54.25 46.66 -49.25
CA SER A 49 -53.85 47.16 -50.58
C SER A 49 -52.73 46.29 -51.15
N LEU A 50 -52.81 46.00 -52.46
CA LEU A 50 -51.82 45.19 -53.18
C LEU A 50 -50.42 45.81 -53.13
N GLU A 51 -50.30 47.14 -53.11
CA GLU A 51 -49.01 47.82 -52.96
C GLU A 51 -48.37 47.57 -51.58
N ILE A 52 -49.18 47.58 -50.52
CA ILE A 52 -48.74 47.30 -49.15
C ILE A 52 -48.33 45.83 -49.03
N LEU A 53 -49.11 44.93 -49.64
CA LEU A 53 -48.81 43.50 -49.66
C LEU A 53 -47.46 43.19 -50.35
N ILE A 54 -47.20 43.82 -51.51
CA ILE A 54 -45.92 43.67 -52.22
C ILE A 54 -44.76 44.18 -51.36
N GLN A 55 -44.93 45.35 -50.74
CA GLN A 55 -43.89 45.94 -49.90
C GLN A 55 -43.59 45.06 -48.67
N ASP A 56 -44.62 44.53 -48.01
CA ASP A 56 -44.50 43.64 -46.86
C ASP A 56 -43.83 42.30 -47.26
N LEU A 57 -44.18 41.72 -48.41
CA LEU A 57 -43.51 40.51 -48.93
C LEU A 57 -42.04 40.74 -49.26
N GLN A 58 -41.70 41.86 -49.90
CA GLN A 58 -40.31 42.20 -50.22
C GLN A 58 -39.47 42.41 -48.96
N LYS A 59 -40.04 43.09 -47.96
CA LYS A 59 -39.41 43.29 -46.65
C LYS A 59 -39.21 41.97 -45.94
N LEU A 60 -40.23 41.11 -45.90
CA LEU A 60 -40.15 39.79 -45.28
C LEU A 60 -39.10 38.90 -45.95
N SER A 61 -39.06 38.90 -47.29
CA SER A 61 -38.05 38.15 -48.06
C SER A 61 -36.62 38.63 -47.76
N SER A 62 -36.40 39.94 -47.71
CA SER A 62 -35.09 40.50 -47.35
C SER A 62 -34.70 40.17 -45.91
N GLN A 63 -35.64 40.21 -44.97
CA GLN A 63 -35.41 39.85 -43.57
C GLN A 63 -35.08 38.37 -43.42
N LEU A 64 -35.81 37.49 -44.12
CA LEU A 64 -35.55 36.06 -44.11
C LEU A 64 -34.15 35.74 -44.68
N ASN A 65 -33.77 36.39 -45.78
CA ASN A 65 -32.44 36.20 -46.36
C ASN A 65 -31.33 36.66 -45.40
N GLN A 66 -31.52 37.80 -44.72
CA GLN A 66 -30.57 38.27 -43.71
C GLN A 66 -30.51 37.33 -42.51
N ASN A 67 -31.65 36.90 -41.98
CA ASN A 67 -31.72 35.94 -40.87
C ASN A 67 -31.07 34.59 -41.23
N LEU A 68 -31.24 34.12 -42.47
CA LEU A 68 -30.58 32.91 -42.95
C LEU A 68 -29.06 33.08 -43.02
N LEU A 69 -28.59 34.21 -43.56
CA LEU A 69 -27.16 34.52 -43.57
C LEU A 69 -26.59 34.61 -42.16
N ASP A 70 -27.29 35.25 -41.24
CA ASP A 70 -26.86 35.41 -39.86
C ASP A 70 -26.85 34.05 -39.13
N LEU A 71 -27.86 33.21 -39.36
CA LEU A 71 -27.92 31.85 -38.80
C LEU A 71 -26.78 30.98 -39.34
N VAL A 72 -26.58 30.95 -40.65
CA VAL A 72 -25.50 30.18 -41.28
C VAL A 72 -24.13 30.66 -40.82
N ASN A 73 -23.93 31.97 -40.72
CA ASN A 73 -22.68 32.53 -40.23
C ASN A 73 -22.46 32.20 -38.75
N ASN A 74 -23.50 32.24 -37.92
CA ASN A 74 -23.40 31.90 -36.51
C ASN A 74 -23.09 30.40 -36.33
N ASP A 75 -23.85 29.54 -36.99
CA ASP A 75 -23.66 28.08 -36.94
C ASP A 75 -22.29 27.67 -37.49
N TYR A 76 -21.82 28.31 -38.57
CA TYR A 76 -20.47 28.09 -39.10
C TYR A 76 -19.39 28.52 -38.10
N ASN A 77 -19.53 29.69 -37.48
CA ASN A 77 -18.57 30.17 -36.49
C ASN A 77 -18.54 29.27 -35.25
N ASP A 78 -19.69 28.78 -34.80
CA ASP A 78 -19.79 27.87 -33.68
C ASP A 78 -19.20 26.50 -34.01
N PHE A 79 -19.40 25.99 -35.22
CA PHE A 79 -18.76 24.76 -35.70
C PHE A 79 -17.23 24.89 -35.78
N ILE A 80 -16.73 26.01 -36.30
CA ILE A 80 -15.29 26.29 -36.35
C ILE A 80 -14.69 26.43 -34.94
N ARG A 81 -15.40 27.08 -34.01
CA ARG A 81 -14.98 27.17 -32.60
C ARG A 81 -14.92 25.79 -31.95
N LEU A 82 -15.92 24.95 -32.19
CA LEU A 82 -15.96 23.58 -31.66
C LEU A 82 -14.81 22.74 -32.25
N GLY A 83 -14.59 22.79 -33.56
CA GLY A 83 -13.49 22.08 -34.22
C GLY A 83 -12.12 22.50 -33.69
N LYS A 84 -11.90 23.80 -33.44
CA LYS A 84 -10.67 24.30 -32.80
C LYS A 84 -10.49 23.81 -31.37
N SER A 85 -11.58 23.77 -30.59
CA SER A 85 -11.54 23.26 -29.21
C SER A 85 -11.26 21.76 -29.15
N ILE A 86 -11.81 20.98 -30.09
CA ILE A 86 -11.58 19.54 -30.18
C ILE A 86 -10.14 19.25 -30.60
N ASN A 87 -9.63 19.96 -31.60
CA ASN A 87 -8.27 19.76 -32.09
C ASN A 87 -7.19 20.04 -31.02
N GLY A 88 -7.43 20.98 -30.09
CA GLY A 88 -6.55 21.19 -28.94
C GLY A 88 -6.77 20.20 -27.77
N GLY A 89 -7.92 19.53 -27.74
CA GLY A 89 -8.25 18.54 -26.71
C GLY A 89 -7.45 17.25 -26.86
N ASP A 90 -7.20 16.81 -28.10
CA ASP A 90 -6.42 15.60 -28.37
C ASP A 90 -4.97 15.73 -27.91
N ASP A 91 -4.34 16.89 -28.12
CA ASP A 91 -2.99 17.18 -27.62
C ASP A 91 -2.96 17.18 -26.09
N LEU A 92 -3.95 17.79 -25.43
CA LEU A 92 -4.06 17.82 -23.97
C LEU A 92 -4.22 16.40 -23.38
N ILE A 93 -5.06 15.57 -24.01
CA ILE A 93 -5.25 14.16 -23.63
C ILE A 93 -3.96 13.37 -23.83
N SER A 94 -3.25 13.62 -24.92
CA SER A 94 -1.96 12.99 -25.21
C SER A 94 -0.92 13.35 -24.14
N THR A 95 -0.77 14.63 -23.80
CA THR A 95 0.13 15.10 -22.74
C THR A 95 -0.24 14.49 -21.38
N LEU A 96 -1.52 14.49 -21.01
CA LEU A 96 -1.96 13.89 -19.75
C LEU A 96 -1.68 12.38 -19.71
N SER A 97 -1.85 11.69 -20.84
CA SER A 97 -1.55 10.26 -20.97
C SER A 97 -0.05 10.00 -20.81
N GLU A 98 0.81 10.86 -21.36
CA GLU A 98 2.26 10.79 -21.18
C GLU A 98 2.67 11.05 -19.73
N ASP A 99 2.12 12.08 -19.09
CA ASP A 99 2.37 12.40 -17.69
C ASP A 99 1.94 11.24 -16.77
N LEU A 100 0.78 10.63 -17.02
CA LEU A 100 0.32 9.47 -16.26
C LEU A 100 1.22 8.25 -16.47
N LYS A 101 1.75 8.04 -17.67
CA LYS A 101 2.74 6.97 -17.93
C LYS A 101 4.03 7.22 -17.18
N ASN A 102 4.53 8.45 -17.19
CA ASN A 102 5.73 8.84 -16.45
C ASN A 102 5.54 8.66 -14.95
N PHE A 103 4.41 9.13 -14.41
CA PHE A 103 4.05 8.93 -13.00
C PHE A 103 3.98 7.44 -12.62
N LYS A 104 3.40 6.60 -13.49
CA LYS A 104 3.37 5.15 -13.27
C LYS A 104 4.77 4.53 -13.26
N ILE A 105 5.66 4.99 -14.14
CA ILE A 105 7.06 4.54 -14.17
C ILE A 105 7.75 4.93 -12.87
N GLU A 106 7.64 6.20 -12.44
CA GLU A 106 8.22 6.69 -11.19
C GLU A 106 7.72 5.90 -9.98
N LEU A 107 6.41 5.66 -9.89
CA LEU A 107 5.81 4.89 -8.79
C LEU A 107 6.35 3.45 -8.75
N ASN A 108 6.52 2.81 -9.90
CA ASN A 108 7.15 1.49 -9.98
C ASN A 108 8.62 1.52 -9.56
N THR A 109 9.37 2.56 -9.93
CA THR A 109 10.76 2.73 -9.48
C THR A 109 10.84 2.91 -7.97
N TYR A 110 9.95 3.71 -7.37
CA TYR A 110 9.88 3.85 -5.93
C TYR A 110 9.50 2.53 -5.25
N LYS A 111 8.53 1.80 -5.79
CA LYS A 111 8.17 0.47 -5.30
C LYS A 111 9.37 -0.48 -5.29
N GLN A 112 10.15 -0.52 -6.38
CA GLN A 112 11.37 -1.33 -6.46
C GLN A 112 12.45 -0.90 -5.45
N LYS A 113 12.62 0.40 -5.23
CA LYS A 113 13.53 0.92 -4.20
C LYS A 113 13.09 0.49 -2.80
N PHE A 114 11.78 0.54 -2.50
CA PHE A 114 11.25 0.08 -1.22
C PHE A 114 11.44 -1.41 -1.02
N THR A 115 11.21 -2.24 -2.04
CA THR A 115 11.43 -3.69 -1.92
C THR A 115 12.90 -4.01 -1.71
N CYS A 116 13.81 -3.36 -2.45
CA CYS A 116 15.25 -3.52 -2.23
C CYS A 116 15.66 -3.10 -0.81
N MET A 117 15.13 -1.98 -0.32
CA MET A 117 15.40 -1.52 1.04
C MET A 117 14.85 -2.47 2.10
N ASP A 118 13.69 -3.10 1.86
CA ASP A 118 13.11 -4.12 2.76
C ASP A 118 14.00 -5.37 2.79
N ASP A 119 14.47 -5.84 1.63
CA ASP A 119 15.42 -6.95 1.52
C ASP A 119 16.74 -6.65 2.24
N ASP A 120 17.28 -5.43 2.09
CA ASP A 120 18.49 -4.98 2.77
C ASP A 120 18.31 -4.95 4.29
N VAL A 121 17.16 -4.49 4.78
CA VAL A 121 16.82 -4.48 6.20
C VAL A 121 16.68 -5.90 6.74
N ASP A 122 16.01 -6.80 6.03
CA ASP A 122 15.86 -8.20 6.44
C ASP A 122 17.23 -8.91 6.49
N ASN A 123 18.09 -8.68 5.51
CA ASN A 123 19.46 -9.19 5.50
C ASN A 123 20.28 -8.63 6.67
N ALA A 124 20.16 -7.33 6.96
CA ALA A 124 20.83 -6.70 8.10
C ALA A 124 20.33 -7.26 9.44
N LEU A 125 19.03 -7.54 9.57
CA LEU A 125 18.44 -8.15 10.76
C LEU A 125 18.93 -9.59 10.95
N LYS A 126 18.97 -10.40 9.89
CA LYS A 126 19.54 -11.75 9.91
C LYS A 126 21.00 -11.73 10.34
N ALA A 127 21.81 -10.86 9.74
CA ALA A 127 23.22 -10.69 10.12
C ALA A 127 23.36 -10.27 11.59
N ARG A 128 22.52 -9.35 12.07
CA ARG A 128 22.51 -8.93 13.48
C ARG A 128 22.17 -10.08 14.42
N LEU A 129 21.19 -10.91 14.08
CA LEU A 129 20.83 -12.09 14.89
C LEU A 129 22.01 -13.07 15.00
N LEU A 130 22.66 -13.36 13.87
CA LEU A 130 23.86 -14.21 13.85
C LEU A 130 25.00 -13.63 14.69
N LEU A 131 25.23 -12.31 14.62
CA LEU A 131 26.24 -11.64 15.43
C LEU A 131 25.92 -11.68 16.92
N ILE A 132 24.64 -11.57 17.30
CA ILE A 132 24.21 -11.69 18.71
C ILE A 132 24.45 -13.11 19.23
N GLU A 133 24.13 -14.12 18.43
CA GLU A 133 24.39 -15.52 18.76
C GLU A 133 25.90 -15.76 18.96
N LEU A 134 26.72 -15.36 17.98
CA LEU A 134 28.17 -15.49 18.06
C LEU A 134 28.76 -14.74 19.27
N LYS A 135 28.30 -13.51 19.53
CA LYS A 135 28.72 -12.72 20.70
C LYS A 135 28.37 -13.42 22.01
N THR A 136 27.20 -14.06 22.08
CA THR A 136 26.78 -14.82 23.25
C THR A 136 27.68 -16.05 23.44
N ASN A 137 27.97 -16.78 22.37
CA ASN A 137 28.88 -17.92 22.39
C ASN A 137 30.29 -17.54 22.85
N VAL A 138 30.85 -16.43 22.35
CA VAL A 138 32.17 -15.94 22.78
C VAL A 138 32.16 -15.56 24.26
N LYS A 139 31.13 -14.86 24.73
CA LYS A 139 30.99 -14.50 26.16
C LYS A 139 30.92 -15.73 27.06
N LEU A 140 30.16 -16.74 26.67
CA LEU A 140 30.05 -18.00 27.43
C LEU A 140 31.37 -18.77 27.42
N ASN A 141 32.11 -18.78 26.31
CA ASN A 141 33.44 -19.38 26.23
C ASN A 141 34.46 -18.66 27.12
N LEU A 142 34.43 -17.31 27.16
CA LEU A 142 35.25 -16.53 28.09
C LEU A 142 34.87 -16.83 29.54
N LEU A 143 33.57 -16.90 29.85
CA LEU A 143 33.10 -17.25 31.19
C LEU A 143 33.56 -18.65 31.62
N ILE A 144 33.48 -19.65 30.73
CA ILE A 144 34.02 -20.98 30.99
C ILE A 144 35.51 -20.85 31.30
N ARG A 145 36.29 -20.20 30.44
CA ARG A 145 37.74 -20.01 30.64
C ARG A 145 38.06 -19.44 32.02
N ASP A 146 37.37 -18.38 32.43
CA ASP A 146 37.60 -17.74 33.73
C ASP A 146 37.21 -18.68 34.88
N GLN A 147 36.13 -19.45 34.73
CA GLN A 147 35.76 -20.49 35.70
C GLN A 147 36.77 -21.63 35.74
N LEU A 148 37.40 -22.00 34.61
CA LEU A 148 38.49 -22.98 34.58
C LEU A 148 39.70 -22.48 35.35
N GLU A 149 40.06 -21.21 35.17
CA GLU A 149 41.20 -20.61 35.87
C GLU A 149 40.97 -20.58 37.39
N VAL A 150 39.76 -20.22 37.82
CA VAL A 150 39.36 -20.28 39.24
C VAL A 150 39.36 -21.73 39.76
N PHE A 151 38.85 -22.68 38.98
CA PHE A 151 38.87 -24.10 39.34
C PHE A 151 40.30 -24.61 39.55
N ASP A 152 41.20 -24.34 38.60
CA ASP A 152 42.61 -24.74 38.66
C ASP A 152 43.32 -24.14 39.88
N GLN A 153 43.03 -22.87 40.22
CA GLN A 153 43.58 -22.22 41.42
C GLN A 153 43.06 -22.85 42.71
N LEU A 154 41.78 -23.21 42.77
CA LEU A 154 41.18 -23.81 43.96
C LEU A 154 41.62 -25.26 44.18
N VAL A 155 41.75 -26.05 43.10
CA VAL A 155 42.17 -27.46 43.16
C VAL A 155 43.64 -27.60 43.56
N LYS A 156 44.50 -26.64 43.19
CA LYS A 156 45.92 -26.62 43.61
C LYS A 156 46.12 -26.44 45.13
N ASN A 157 45.11 -25.96 45.86
CA ASN A 157 45.21 -25.79 47.31
C ASN A 157 45.09 -27.15 48.02
N VAL A 158 46.20 -27.62 48.59
CA VAL A 158 46.39 -28.97 49.17
C VAL A 158 45.53 -29.22 50.43
N HIS A 159 45.08 -28.16 51.10
CA HIS A 159 44.21 -28.24 52.27
C HIS A 159 42.81 -27.76 51.90
N CYS A 160 41.88 -28.70 51.71
CA CYS A 160 40.50 -28.43 51.35
C CYS A 160 39.60 -28.59 52.58
N ASN A 161 38.99 -27.49 53.04
CA ASN A 161 37.92 -27.52 54.04
C ASN A 161 36.54 -27.70 53.37
N VAL A 162 35.49 -27.96 54.17
CA VAL A 162 34.12 -28.19 53.66
C VAL A 162 33.62 -27.02 52.81
N GLU A 163 33.97 -25.78 53.16
CA GLU A 163 33.57 -24.60 52.38
C GLU A 163 34.29 -24.49 51.03
N GLN A 164 35.59 -24.80 50.97
CA GLN A 164 36.36 -24.86 49.73
C GLN A 164 35.86 -25.98 48.84
N LEU A 165 35.53 -27.15 49.41
CA LEU A 165 34.94 -28.27 48.68
C LEU A 165 33.60 -27.87 48.04
N ARG A 166 32.75 -27.13 48.78
CA ARG A 166 31.49 -26.60 48.25
C ARG A 166 31.71 -25.57 47.15
N LYS A 167 32.69 -24.67 47.30
CA LYS A 167 33.06 -23.68 46.28
C LYS A 167 33.55 -24.35 44.99
N ILE A 168 34.47 -25.33 45.10
CA ILE A 168 34.97 -26.09 43.94
C ILE A 168 33.83 -26.82 43.24
N THR A 169 32.95 -27.47 44.01
CA THR A 169 31.79 -28.18 43.45
C THR A 169 30.84 -27.21 42.74
N SER A 170 30.60 -26.02 43.31
CA SER A 170 29.76 -24.99 42.67
C SER A 170 30.34 -24.51 41.34
N VAL A 171 31.66 -24.29 41.28
CA VAL A 171 32.36 -23.88 40.05
C VAL A 171 32.29 -25.00 39.01
N TYR A 172 32.55 -26.24 39.42
CA TYR A 172 32.46 -27.42 38.55
C TYR A 172 31.05 -27.59 37.95
N LEU A 173 30.00 -27.50 38.77
CA LEU A 173 28.61 -27.59 38.29
C LEU A 173 28.25 -26.44 37.36
N SER A 174 28.77 -25.24 37.62
CA SER A 174 28.61 -24.09 36.72
C SER A 174 29.26 -24.35 35.35
N ILE A 175 30.49 -24.85 35.32
CA ILE A 175 31.20 -25.20 34.07
C ILE A 175 30.38 -26.22 33.27
N LEU A 176 29.84 -27.26 33.93
CA LEU A 176 29.00 -28.27 33.28
C LEU A 176 27.72 -27.66 32.69
N ASN A 177 27.02 -26.80 33.43
CA ASN A 177 25.80 -26.16 32.96
C ASN A 177 26.07 -25.25 31.74
N ILE A 178 27.15 -24.48 31.75
CA ILE A 178 27.49 -23.59 30.62
C ILE A 178 27.89 -24.43 29.40
N ASN A 179 28.61 -25.54 29.60
CA ASN A 179 28.92 -26.47 28.50
C ASN A 179 27.68 -27.11 27.90
N GLU A 180 26.72 -27.51 28.73
CA GLU A 180 25.45 -28.07 28.28
C GLU A 180 24.63 -27.02 27.50
N TYR A 181 24.65 -25.77 27.94
CA TYR A 181 24.01 -24.67 27.21
C TYR A 181 24.69 -24.42 25.87
N LEU A 182 26.03 -24.40 25.84
CA LEU A 182 26.80 -24.25 24.61
C LEU A 182 26.57 -25.41 23.64
N SER A 183 26.48 -26.65 24.12
CA SER A 183 26.27 -27.82 23.26
C SER A 183 24.86 -27.88 22.67
N LYS A 184 23.84 -27.42 23.40
CA LYS A 184 22.45 -27.29 22.91
C LYS A 184 22.23 -26.07 22.03
N GLY A 185 23.00 -24.99 22.25
CA GLY A 185 22.90 -23.74 21.51
C GLY A 185 23.44 -23.79 20.07
N VAL A 186 24.20 -24.83 19.70
CA VAL A 186 24.74 -25.01 18.33
C VAL A 186 23.70 -25.56 17.33
N GLY A 187 22.45 -25.13 17.46
CA GLY A 187 21.35 -25.58 16.61
C GLY A 187 21.19 -24.77 15.32
N SER A 188 21.71 -23.54 15.25
CA SER A 188 21.45 -22.60 14.14
C SER A 188 22.65 -22.31 13.25
N LEU A 189 23.88 -22.49 13.72
CA LEU A 189 25.10 -22.38 12.91
C LEU A 189 25.46 -23.77 12.41
N GLN A 190 25.28 -24.02 11.10
CA GLN A 190 25.53 -25.29 10.42
C GLN A 190 26.97 -25.82 10.53
N GLU A 191 27.89 -25.07 11.15
CA GLU A 191 29.22 -25.54 11.52
C GLU A 191 29.36 -25.48 13.03
N LYS A 192 29.29 -26.64 13.69
CA LYS A 192 29.84 -26.78 15.04
C LYS A 192 31.27 -26.27 14.99
N SER A 193 31.56 -25.19 15.73
CA SER A 193 32.92 -24.65 15.70
C SER A 193 33.88 -25.76 16.13
N HIS A 194 34.84 -26.09 15.27
CA HIS A 194 35.88 -27.08 15.55
C HIS A 194 36.59 -26.78 16.89
N PHE A 195 36.64 -25.51 17.26
CA PHE A 195 37.09 -25.03 18.57
C PHE A 195 36.29 -25.61 19.74
N GLN A 196 34.95 -25.62 19.67
CA GLN A 196 34.10 -26.15 20.73
C GLN A 196 34.31 -27.66 20.92
N ASP A 197 34.29 -28.43 19.83
CA ASP A 197 34.37 -29.88 19.90
C ASP A 197 35.79 -30.37 20.22
N GLN A 198 36.83 -29.74 19.68
CA GLN A 198 38.20 -30.22 19.88
C GLN A 198 38.86 -29.63 21.12
N PHE A 199 38.64 -28.35 21.42
CA PHE A 199 39.37 -27.67 22.50
C PHE A 199 38.53 -27.60 23.78
N VAL A 200 37.29 -27.11 23.70
CA VAL A 200 36.45 -26.91 24.88
C VAL A 200 36.02 -28.25 25.47
N GLN A 201 35.51 -29.19 24.66
CA GLN A 201 35.12 -30.52 25.16
C GLN A 201 36.31 -31.33 25.69
N ALA A 202 37.49 -31.23 25.06
CA ALA A 202 38.69 -31.91 25.57
C ALA A 202 39.13 -31.33 26.91
N LYS A 203 39.12 -30.00 27.07
CA LYS A 203 39.45 -29.37 28.35
C LYS A 203 38.43 -29.70 29.45
N ILE A 204 37.14 -29.72 29.12
CA ILE A 204 36.10 -30.08 30.09
C ILE A 204 36.19 -31.56 30.48
N SER A 205 36.56 -32.43 29.55
CA SER A 205 36.83 -33.84 29.83
C SER A 205 38.05 -34.00 30.76
N SER A 206 39.11 -33.21 30.56
CA SER A 206 40.26 -33.14 31.49
C SER A 206 39.81 -32.76 32.89
N ILE A 207 38.99 -31.72 33.02
CA ILE A 207 38.47 -31.24 34.31
C ILE A 207 37.57 -32.28 34.97
N TYR A 208 36.77 -33.02 34.20
CA TYR A 208 35.98 -34.12 34.72
C TYR A 208 36.88 -35.16 35.41
N LEU A 209 38.00 -35.52 34.78
CA LEU A 209 38.97 -36.45 35.35
C LEU A 209 39.72 -35.86 36.56
N GLU A 210 40.16 -34.60 36.46
CA GLU A 210 40.86 -33.90 37.54
C GLU A 210 39.97 -33.72 38.77
N PHE A 211 38.69 -33.36 38.60
CA PHE A 211 37.74 -33.23 39.69
C PHE A 211 37.46 -34.58 40.36
N ASN A 212 37.24 -35.65 39.58
CA ASN A 212 37.04 -36.98 40.15
C ASN A 212 38.28 -37.45 40.93
N SER A 213 39.48 -37.24 40.38
CA SER A 213 40.73 -37.54 41.06
C SER A 213 40.89 -36.72 42.36
N PHE A 214 40.52 -35.44 42.34
CA PHE A 214 40.52 -34.58 43.52
C PHE A 214 39.54 -35.07 44.59
N ILE A 215 38.30 -35.42 44.21
CA ILE A 215 37.29 -35.96 45.12
C ILE A 215 37.78 -37.29 45.73
N ASP A 216 38.42 -38.15 44.95
CA ASP A 216 39.00 -39.41 45.46
C ASP A 216 40.13 -39.17 46.46
N HIS A 217 41.01 -38.20 46.19
CA HIS A 217 42.07 -37.81 47.10
C HIS A 217 41.52 -37.23 48.42
N VAL A 218 40.52 -36.35 48.37
CA VAL A 218 39.83 -35.80 49.56
C VAL A 218 39.07 -36.90 50.32
N ALA A 219 38.47 -37.86 49.61
CA ALA A 219 37.81 -39.01 50.22
C ALA A 219 38.79 -39.92 50.98
N GLN A 220 40.00 -40.11 50.44
CA GLN A 220 41.04 -40.91 51.10
C GLN A 220 41.63 -40.19 52.31
N ARG A 221 41.91 -38.90 52.19
CA ARG A 221 42.40 -38.06 53.29
C ARG A 221 41.41 -38.00 54.45
N SER A 222 40.14 -37.73 54.18
CA SER A 222 39.11 -37.65 55.22
C SER A 222 38.88 -38.98 55.95
N LYS A 223 39.13 -40.12 55.30
CA LYS A 223 39.17 -41.44 55.97
C LYS A 223 40.37 -41.58 56.93
N GLN A 224 41.54 -41.07 56.54
CA GLN A 224 42.77 -41.11 57.36
C GLN A 224 42.67 -40.15 58.56
N GLU A 225 42.14 -38.94 58.35
CA GLU A 225 42.00 -37.90 59.36
C GLU A 225 40.75 -38.07 60.25
N LYS A 226 39.87 -39.04 59.96
CA LYS A 226 38.57 -39.28 60.64
C LYS A 226 37.64 -38.05 60.66
N ASP A 227 37.75 -37.17 59.66
CA ASP A 227 36.86 -36.02 59.51
C ASP A 227 35.51 -36.48 58.93
N ASN A 228 34.50 -36.59 59.79
CA ASN A 228 33.17 -37.05 59.40
C ASN A 228 32.41 -36.02 58.55
N ASP A 229 32.67 -34.72 58.72
CA ASP A 229 31.97 -33.65 58.01
C ASP A 229 32.42 -33.61 56.54
N LEU A 230 33.73 -33.73 56.29
CA LEU A 230 34.27 -33.85 54.93
C LEU A 230 33.78 -35.14 54.24
N ARG A 231 33.68 -36.26 54.96
CA ARG A 231 33.20 -37.53 54.39
C ARG A 231 31.73 -37.45 53.96
N LEU A 232 30.89 -36.79 54.76
CA LEU A 232 29.49 -36.59 54.43
C LEU A 232 29.33 -35.69 53.21
N GLU A 233 30.09 -34.60 53.12
CA GLU A 233 30.00 -33.67 51.98
C GLU A 233 30.50 -34.33 50.68
N VAL A 234 31.59 -35.11 50.73
CA VAL A 234 32.06 -35.92 49.59
C VAL A 234 31.00 -36.92 49.12
N ALA A 235 30.30 -37.58 50.05
CA ALA A 235 29.24 -38.53 49.71
C ALA A 235 28.06 -37.83 49.01
N LYS A 236 27.63 -36.66 49.50
CA LYS A 236 26.59 -35.85 48.84
C LYS A 236 26.99 -35.44 47.43
N ILE A 237 28.23 -34.98 47.25
CA ILE A 237 28.75 -34.56 45.94
C ILE A 237 28.72 -35.73 44.96
N ARG A 238 29.16 -36.93 45.37
CA ARG A 238 29.10 -38.13 44.52
C ARG A 238 27.68 -38.51 44.09
N VAL A 239 26.69 -38.37 44.99
CA VAL A 239 25.28 -38.60 44.64
C VAL A 239 24.79 -37.59 43.60
N VAL A 240 25.14 -36.31 43.76
CA VAL A 240 24.77 -35.25 42.81
C VAL A 240 25.39 -35.51 41.43
N LEU A 241 26.64 -35.94 41.37
CA LEU A 241 27.32 -36.27 40.12
C LEU A 241 26.73 -37.50 39.41
N GLN A 242 26.23 -38.49 40.15
CA GLN A 242 25.58 -39.69 39.58
C GLN A 242 24.15 -39.43 39.08
N SER A 243 23.52 -38.35 39.54
CA SER A 243 22.13 -37.99 39.18
C SER A 243 22.00 -37.13 37.93
N ARG A 244 23.11 -36.76 37.30
CA ARG A 244 23.20 -35.93 36.08
C ARG A 244 23.78 -36.74 34.93
#